data_AF-A0A1B2QZG3-F1
#
_entry.id   AF-A0A1B2QZG3-F1
#
_cell.length_a   1.000
_cell.length_b   1.000
_cell.length_c   1.000
_cell.angle_alpha   90.00
_cell.angle_beta   90.00
_cell.angle_gamma   90.00
#
_symmetry.space_group_name_H-M   'P 1'
#
loop_
_entity.id
_entity.type
_entity.pdbx_description
1 polymer ?
#
loop_
_entity_poly.entity_id
_entity_poly.type
_entity_poly.pdbx_seq_one_letter_code
_entity_poly.pdbx_strand_id
1 'polypeptide(L)'
;MKLNSLSFLEGEAIPDRYALSRNSSPTTLVPAENLNPHLAWDDVPEGTASFALLCADLDAPRDRSRVNEAGTVPPDDIPRCEFYHWVVVDLPVSVREIEEGAFVSLPQDGAPAVMAAPPCRLGYNDYADMPEMSAAIGQSYGGPAPPWNDARAHRYRFTVYALSVPTLALPDPFKATDVLDAMQGHVLDEASLTAIYTLNASLAALQVGSPSVS
;
A
#
# COMPACT_ATOMS: atom_id res chain seq x y z
N MET A 1 -20.05 0.86 -4.33
CA MET A 1 -18.84 1.70 -4.27
C MET A 1 -17.95 1.48 -5.48
N LYS A 2 -17.18 2.49 -5.86
CA LYS A 2 -16.03 2.35 -6.77
C LYS A 2 -14.82 3.04 -6.18
N LEU A 3 -13.64 2.53 -6.49
CA LEU A 3 -12.34 3.09 -6.11
C LEU A 3 -11.54 3.35 -7.38
N ASN A 4 -10.93 4.53 -7.49
CA ASN A 4 -10.09 4.93 -8.60
C ASN A 4 -8.88 5.73 -8.12
N SER A 5 -7.92 5.95 -9.02
CA SER A 5 -6.71 6.69 -8.74
C SER A 5 -6.26 7.50 -9.96
N LEU A 6 -5.73 8.69 -9.73
CA LEU A 6 -4.97 9.47 -10.71
C LEU A 6 -3.50 9.04 -10.79
N SER A 7 -3.06 8.19 -9.85
CA SER A 7 -1.67 7.73 -9.73
C SER A 7 -1.35 6.52 -10.63
N PHE A 8 -2.33 5.64 -10.85
CA PHE A 8 -2.25 4.44 -11.70
C PHE A 8 -3.63 3.81 -11.90
N LEU A 9 -3.80 2.99 -12.94
CA LEU A 9 -5.02 2.21 -13.18
C LEU A 9 -4.92 0.77 -12.64
N GLU A 10 -6.04 0.05 -12.66
CA GLU A 10 -6.09 -1.38 -12.31
C GLU A 10 -5.11 -2.19 -13.17
N GLY A 11 -4.27 -2.98 -12.52
CA GLY A 11 -3.25 -3.83 -13.13
C GLY A 11 -2.00 -3.10 -13.64
N GLU A 12 -1.95 -1.77 -13.59
CA GLU A 12 -0.79 -1.01 -14.05
C GLU A 12 0.38 -1.07 -13.07
N ALA A 13 1.57 -0.74 -13.58
CA ALA A 13 2.75 -0.60 -12.76
C ALA A 13 2.62 0.63 -11.85
N ILE A 14 2.89 0.46 -10.56
CA ILE A 14 3.00 1.56 -9.60
C ILE A 14 4.23 2.40 -9.97
N PRO A 15 4.08 3.71 -10.20
CA PRO A 15 5.23 4.59 -10.38
C PRO A 15 6.18 4.58 -9.18
N ASP A 16 7.49 4.61 -9.43
CA ASP A 16 8.54 4.54 -8.42
C ASP A 16 8.36 5.51 -7.25
N ARG A 17 7.78 6.69 -7.50
CA ARG A 17 7.55 7.70 -6.46
C ARG A 17 6.63 7.25 -5.32
N TYR A 18 5.84 6.20 -5.53
CA TYR A 18 5.00 5.60 -4.49
C TYR A 18 5.65 4.39 -3.81
N ALA A 19 6.87 4.01 -4.20
CA ALA A 19 7.64 2.92 -3.60
C ALA A 19 8.56 3.43 -2.48
N LEU A 20 9.05 2.50 -1.65
CA LEU A 20 10.10 2.79 -0.66
C LEU A 20 11.49 2.81 -1.30
N SER A 21 11.70 1.96 -2.30
CA SER A 21 12.94 1.89 -3.06
C SER A 21 12.65 1.68 -4.53
N ARG A 22 13.60 2.07 -5.38
CA ARG A 22 13.52 1.96 -6.83
C ARG A 22 14.87 1.60 -7.44
N ASN A 23 14.86 1.11 -8.67
CA ASN A 23 16.06 0.89 -9.45
C ASN A 23 16.66 2.25 -9.91
N SER A 24 17.90 2.54 -9.53
CA SER A 24 18.71 3.59 -10.17
C SER A 24 19.51 3.04 -11.35
N SER A 25 19.81 1.74 -11.33
CA SER A 25 20.35 0.94 -12.42
C SER A 25 19.83 -0.51 -12.27
N PRO A 26 20.02 -1.40 -13.26
CA PRO A 26 19.60 -2.80 -13.15
C PRO A 26 20.15 -3.58 -11.95
N THR A 27 21.21 -3.08 -11.31
CA THR A 27 21.88 -3.72 -10.17
C THR A 27 21.97 -2.83 -8.95
N THR A 28 21.27 -1.69 -8.92
CA THR A 28 21.42 -0.71 -7.84
C THR A 28 20.06 -0.16 -7.43
N LEU A 29 19.72 -0.37 -6.18
CA LEU A 29 18.54 0.20 -5.54
C LEU A 29 18.91 1.49 -4.81
N VAL A 30 17.99 2.46 -4.86
CA VAL A 30 18.06 3.70 -4.08
C VAL A 30 16.70 3.94 -3.40
N PRO A 31 16.65 4.70 -2.29
CA PRO A 31 15.38 5.14 -1.74
C PRO A 31 14.55 5.90 -2.79
N ALA A 32 13.24 5.69 -2.76
CA ALA A 32 12.27 6.44 -3.55
C ALA A 32 11.49 7.42 -2.64
N GLU A 33 10.61 8.21 -3.24
CA GLU A 33 9.93 9.31 -2.55
C GLU A 33 8.94 8.84 -1.47
N ASN A 34 8.48 7.58 -1.54
CA ASN A 34 7.55 6.96 -0.59
C ASN A 34 6.26 7.77 -0.36
N LEU A 35 5.69 8.32 -1.43
CA LEU A 35 4.40 9.01 -1.37
C LEU A 35 3.26 7.99 -1.38
N ASN A 36 2.22 8.17 -0.56
CA ASN A 36 0.98 7.42 -0.82
C ASN A 36 0.41 7.85 -2.18
N PRO A 37 -0.18 6.93 -2.96
CA PRO A 37 -0.88 7.30 -4.18
C PRO A 37 -2.14 8.10 -3.85
N HIS A 38 -2.61 8.86 -4.83
CA HIS A 38 -3.97 9.41 -4.80
C HIS A 38 -4.98 8.26 -4.81
N LEU A 39 -6.05 8.36 -4.03
CA LEU A 39 -7.19 7.45 -4.08
C LEU A 39 -8.49 8.22 -3.94
N ALA A 40 -9.48 7.95 -4.80
CA ALA A 40 -10.81 8.55 -4.72
C ALA A 40 -11.89 7.49 -4.86
N TRP A 41 -13.01 7.66 -4.15
CA TRP A 41 -14.12 6.73 -4.15
C TRP A 41 -15.49 7.41 -4.22
N ASP A 42 -16.41 6.74 -4.89
CA ASP A 42 -17.80 7.17 -5.09
C ASP A 42 -18.77 6.00 -4.88
N ASP A 43 -20.06 6.23 -5.20
CA ASP A 43 -21.13 5.24 -5.04
C ASP A 43 -21.17 4.63 -3.62
N VAL A 44 -20.97 5.48 -2.61
CA VAL A 44 -20.96 5.12 -1.18
C VAL A 44 -22.38 4.74 -0.74
N PRO A 45 -22.58 3.57 -0.10
CA PRO A 45 -23.90 3.12 0.31
C PRO A 45 -24.51 4.01 1.39
N GLU A 46 -25.83 4.11 1.40
CA GLU A 46 -26.58 4.73 2.48
C GLU A 46 -26.26 4.04 3.82
N GLY A 47 -26.20 4.82 4.90
CA GLY A 47 -25.85 4.32 6.23
C GLY A 47 -24.35 4.28 6.53
N THR A 48 -23.49 4.60 5.57
CA THR A 48 -22.05 4.75 5.83
C THR A 48 -21.81 5.87 6.85
N ALA A 49 -21.03 5.57 7.89
CA ALA A 49 -20.66 6.50 8.95
C ALA A 49 -19.15 6.81 8.97
N SER A 50 -18.32 5.90 8.47
CA SER A 50 -16.87 6.10 8.29
C SER A 50 -16.30 5.22 7.18
N PHE A 51 -15.02 5.43 6.86
CA PHE A 51 -14.24 4.51 6.03
C PHE A 51 -13.02 3.95 6.75
N ALA A 52 -12.62 2.75 6.33
CA ALA A 52 -11.29 2.21 6.55
C ALA A 52 -10.60 1.99 5.20
N LEU A 53 -9.27 2.09 5.18
CA LEU A 53 -8.43 1.84 4.03
C LEU A 53 -7.28 0.92 4.44
N LEU A 54 -7.12 -0.18 3.69
CA LEU A 54 -5.99 -1.09 3.81
C LEU A 54 -5.24 -1.17 2.48
N CYS A 55 -3.90 -1.19 2.53
CA CYS A 55 -3.06 -1.58 1.40
C CYS A 55 -2.29 -2.85 1.76
N ALA A 56 -2.40 -3.89 0.95
CA ALA A 56 -1.71 -5.16 1.15
C ALA A 56 -0.97 -5.61 -0.11
N ASP A 57 0.29 -6.02 0.05
CA ASP A 57 1.02 -6.84 -0.91
C ASP A 57 0.53 -8.28 -0.79
N LEU A 58 -0.06 -8.82 -1.86
CA LEU A 58 -0.65 -10.15 -1.91
C LEU A 58 0.36 -11.25 -2.22
N ASP A 59 1.60 -10.87 -2.53
CA ASP A 59 2.64 -11.73 -3.08
C ASP A 59 3.92 -11.73 -2.23
N ALA A 60 3.92 -11.13 -1.04
CA ALA A 60 5.10 -11.13 -0.18
C ALA A 60 5.52 -12.56 0.20
N PRO A 61 6.80 -12.94 0.05
CA PRO A 61 7.30 -14.21 0.57
C PRO A 61 7.11 -14.30 2.09
N ARG A 62 6.53 -15.42 2.55
CA ARG A 62 6.42 -15.73 3.98
C ARG A 62 7.78 -16.04 4.58
N ASP A 63 8.61 -16.79 3.85
CA ASP A 63 10.02 -16.99 4.19
C ASP A 63 10.86 -15.96 3.43
N ARG A 64 11.59 -15.13 4.17
CA ARG A 64 12.43 -14.05 3.65
C ARG A 64 13.92 -14.35 3.76
N SER A 65 14.30 -15.54 4.22
CA SER A 65 15.71 -15.90 4.46
C SER A 65 16.55 -15.96 3.17
N ARG A 66 15.91 -16.13 2.00
CA ARG A 66 16.57 -16.25 0.69
C ARG A 66 16.15 -15.17 -0.31
N VAL A 67 15.62 -14.07 0.19
CA VAL A 67 15.26 -12.91 -0.63
C VAL A 67 16.40 -11.89 -0.59
N ASN A 68 16.54 -11.09 -1.64
CA ASN A 68 17.58 -10.06 -1.77
C ASN A 68 19.03 -10.59 -1.74
N GLU A 69 19.26 -11.82 -2.21
CA GLU A 69 20.59 -12.45 -2.26
C GLU A 69 21.07 -12.63 -3.72
N ALA A 70 22.28 -12.16 -4.02
CA ALA A 70 22.86 -12.24 -5.36
C ALA A 70 23.05 -13.68 -5.86
N GLY A 71 22.65 -13.90 -7.11
CA GLY A 71 22.72 -15.21 -7.75
C GLY A 71 21.62 -16.18 -7.32
N THR A 72 20.64 -15.74 -6.54
CA THR A 72 19.50 -16.55 -6.13
C THR A 72 18.20 -15.96 -6.64
N VAL A 73 17.20 -16.81 -6.83
CA VAL A 73 15.81 -16.43 -7.09
C VAL A 73 14.96 -17.24 -6.11
N PRO A 74 14.01 -16.63 -5.37
CA PRO A 74 13.06 -17.37 -4.54
C PRO A 74 12.34 -18.43 -5.39
N PRO A 75 12.12 -19.65 -4.88
CA PRO A 75 11.35 -20.67 -5.60
C PRO A 75 9.97 -20.17 -6.02
N ASP A 76 9.50 -20.56 -7.21
CA ASP A 76 8.19 -20.11 -7.73
C ASP A 76 7.02 -20.49 -6.81
N ASP A 77 7.16 -21.60 -6.08
CA ASP A 77 6.18 -22.16 -5.15
C ASP A 77 6.39 -21.73 -3.69
N ILE A 78 7.29 -20.77 -3.43
CA ILE A 78 7.50 -20.24 -2.09
C ILE A 78 6.16 -19.72 -1.52
N PRO A 79 5.76 -20.14 -0.29
CA PRO A 79 4.52 -19.68 0.31
C PRO A 79 4.49 -18.15 0.41
N ARG A 80 3.39 -17.56 -0.04
CA ARG A 80 3.15 -16.11 0.06
C ARG A 80 2.24 -15.78 1.25
N CYS A 81 2.27 -14.54 1.69
CA CYS A 81 1.37 -13.98 2.69
C CYS A 81 1.01 -12.55 2.31
N GLU A 82 -0.08 -12.04 2.91
CA GLU A 82 -0.33 -10.61 2.88
C GLU A 82 0.75 -9.90 3.69
N PHE A 83 1.21 -8.76 3.17
CA PHE A 83 2.03 -7.81 3.91
C PHE A 83 1.35 -6.45 3.83
N TYR A 84 0.96 -5.90 4.97
CA TYR A 84 0.22 -4.64 5.02
C TYR A 84 1.16 -3.45 4.94
N HIS A 85 0.91 -2.60 3.94
CA HIS A 85 1.67 -1.40 3.61
C HIS A 85 1.02 -0.12 4.17
N TRP A 86 -0.29 -0.16 4.45
CA TRP A 86 -1.02 0.99 4.94
C TRP A 86 -2.29 0.56 5.68
N VAL A 87 -2.54 1.17 6.84
CA VAL A 87 -3.70 0.89 7.70
C VAL A 87 -4.28 2.21 8.19
N VAL A 88 -5.48 2.57 7.69
CA VAL A 88 -6.18 3.80 8.05
C VAL A 88 -7.61 3.45 8.46
N VAL A 89 -8.07 4.00 9.59
CA VAL A 89 -9.43 3.82 10.08
C VAL A 89 -10.05 5.14 10.51
N ASP A 90 -11.35 5.13 10.73
CA ASP A 90 -12.13 6.26 11.24
C ASP A 90 -12.05 7.49 10.33
N LEU A 91 -11.88 7.29 9.01
CA LEU A 91 -12.00 8.37 8.03
C LEU A 91 -13.44 8.88 8.03
N PRO A 92 -13.70 10.20 8.19
CA PRO A 92 -15.05 10.73 8.19
C PRO A 92 -15.81 10.40 6.92
N VAL A 93 -17.12 10.20 7.04
CA VAL A 93 -17.99 9.99 5.87
C VAL A 93 -17.97 11.14 4.87
N SER A 94 -17.45 12.32 5.20
CA SER A 94 -17.27 13.41 4.21
C SER A 94 -16.04 13.24 3.33
N VAL A 95 -15.08 12.39 3.70
CA VAL A 95 -13.87 12.13 2.91
C VAL A 95 -14.22 11.22 1.73
N ARG A 96 -13.89 11.66 0.52
CA ARG A 96 -14.09 10.92 -0.74
C ARG A 96 -12.80 10.75 -1.54
N GLU A 97 -11.72 11.30 -1.03
CA GLU A 97 -10.44 11.39 -1.70
C GLU A 97 -9.34 11.48 -0.65
N ILE A 98 -8.23 10.81 -0.93
CA ILE A 98 -6.95 11.01 -0.27
C ILE A 98 -5.98 11.46 -1.35
N GLU A 99 -5.46 12.67 -1.16
CA GLU A 99 -4.47 13.27 -2.03
C GLU A 99 -3.16 12.50 -2.00
N GLU A 100 -2.45 12.55 -3.13
CA GLU A 100 -1.09 12.03 -3.23
C GLU A 100 -0.21 12.63 -2.14
N GLY A 101 0.53 11.78 -1.44
CA GLY A 101 1.50 12.19 -0.42
C GLY A 101 0.90 12.80 0.86
N ALA A 102 -0.41 12.75 1.07
CA ALA A 102 -1.03 13.20 2.32
C ALA A 102 -0.52 12.46 3.58
N PHE A 103 0.05 11.26 3.42
CA PHE A 103 0.51 10.35 4.48
C PHE A 103 1.99 9.98 4.37
N VAL A 104 2.86 10.96 4.13
CA VAL A 104 4.30 10.73 3.96
C VAL A 104 5.01 10.61 5.32
N SER A 105 5.80 9.54 5.47
CA SER A 105 6.55 9.21 6.68
C SER A 105 7.86 10.01 6.87
N LEU A 106 8.31 10.71 5.83
CA LEU A 106 9.57 11.45 5.81
C LEU A 106 9.31 12.95 5.61
N PRO A 107 9.87 13.85 6.43
CA PRO A 107 10.06 15.22 6.00
C PRO A 107 11.11 15.18 4.88
N GLN A 108 10.67 15.24 3.63
CA GLN A 108 11.57 15.64 2.55
C GLN A 108 11.88 17.12 2.80
N ASP A 109 13.12 17.44 3.17
CA ASP A 109 13.58 18.82 3.22
C ASP A 109 13.27 19.50 1.87
N GLY A 110 12.37 20.49 1.89
CA GLY A 110 11.93 21.20 0.70
C GLY A 110 10.83 20.51 -0.14
N ALA A 111 10.17 19.46 0.35
CA ALA A 111 8.98 18.95 -0.33
C ALA A 111 7.87 20.02 -0.35
N PRO A 112 7.14 20.13 -1.48
CA PRO A 112 5.97 21.00 -1.55
C PRO A 112 5.00 20.64 -0.43
N ALA A 113 4.28 21.64 0.08
CA ALA A 113 3.25 21.44 1.10
C ALA A 113 2.23 20.42 0.59
N VAL A 114 2.37 19.18 1.05
CA VAL A 114 1.39 18.14 0.78
C VAL A 114 0.17 18.47 1.61
N MET A 115 -1.01 18.35 1.02
CA MET A 115 -2.26 18.61 1.73
C MET A 115 -2.30 17.76 3.01
N ALA A 116 -2.71 18.37 4.13
CA ALA A 116 -2.75 17.66 5.40
C ALA A 116 -3.66 16.43 5.27
N ALA A 117 -3.21 15.30 5.81
CA ALA A 117 -4.03 14.10 5.92
C ALA A 117 -5.41 14.43 6.52
N PRO A 118 -6.50 13.84 6.00
CA PRO A 118 -7.80 13.94 6.64
C PRO A 118 -7.71 13.41 8.08
N PRO A 119 -8.56 13.91 9.00
CA PRO A 119 -8.58 13.40 10.36
C PRO A 119 -8.95 11.90 10.32
N CYS A 120 -8.10 11.08 10.91
CA CYS A 120 -8.24 9.63 10.94
C CYS A 120 -7.32 9.05 12.02
N ARG A 121 -7.35 7.73 12.20
CA ARG A 121 -6.37 7.00 13.01
C ARG A 121 -5.53 6.10 12.11
N LEU A 122 -4.22 6.13 12.33
CA LEU A 122 -3.26 5.27 11.64
C LEU A 122 -2.97 4.03 12.49
N GLY A 123 -3.07 2.87 11.87
CA GLY A 123 -2.59 1.61 12.42
C GLY A 123 -1.13 1.37 12.04
N TYR A 124 -0.51 0.42 12.72
CA TYR A 124 0.85 -0.02 12.40
C TYR A 124 0.79 -0.98 11.20
N ASN A 125 1.58 -0.68 10.18
CA ASN A 125 1.77 -1.56 9.03
C ASN A 125 2.89 -2.59 9.32
N ASP A 126 3.11 -3.56 8.43
CA ASP A 126 4.02 -4.67 8.71
C ASP A 126 5.51 -4.29 8.66
N TYR A 127 5.87 -3.09 8.16
CA TYR A 127 7.22 -2.55 8.34
C TYR A 127 7.53 -2.23 9.81
N ALA A 128 6.52 -2.05 10.67
CA ALA A 128 6.74 -1.85 12.09
C ALA A 128 7.41 -3.05 12.79
N ASP A 129 7.30 -4.26 12.19
CA ASP A 129 7.93 -5.47 12.70
C ASP A 129 9.34 -5.71 12.14
N MET A 130 9.83 -4.80 11.27
CA MET A 130 11.16 -4.87 10.67
C MET A 130 12.15 -3.95 11.40
N PRO A 131 13.12 -4.51 12.15
CA PRO A 131 14.08 -3.71 12.91
C PRO A 131 14.94 -2.75 12.08
N GLU A 132 15.16 -3.08 10.81
CA GLU A 132 15.92 -2.28 9.84
C GLU A 132 15.15 -1.08 9.29
N MET A 133 13.83 -1.02 9.51
CA MET A 133 12.96 0.03 8.99
C MET A 133 12.71 1.12 10.04
N SER A 134 12.59 2.37 9.58
CA SER A 134 12.22 3.48 10.46
C SER A 134 10.83 3.27 11.04
N ALA A 135 10.66 3.53 12.34
CA ALA A 135 9.36 3.51 13.01
C ALA A 135 8.33 4.42 12.30
N ALA A 136 8.76 5.52 11.68
CA ALA A 136 7.87 6.40 10.93
C ALA A 136 7.24 5.70 9.72
N ILE A 137 7.98 4.82 9.02
CA ILE A 137 7.44 4.03 7.91
C ILE A 137 6.38 3.06 8.43
N GLY A 138 6.65 2.42 9.57
CA GLY A 138 5.72 1.51 10.24
C GLY A 138 4.41 2.15 10.70
N GLN A 139 4.38 3.48 10.87
CA GLN A 139 3.24 4.26 11.39
C GLN A 139 2.55 5.11 10.32
N SER A 140 2.85 4.90 9.04
CA SER A 140 2.25 5.62 7.92
C SER A 140 2.09 4.71 6.70
N TYR A 141 1.93 5.28 5.51
CA TYR A 141 2.13 4.55 4.27
C TYR A 141 3.60 4.14 4.12
N GLY A 142 3.86 2.84 3.97
CA GLY A 142 5.14 2.30 3.51
C GLY A 142 4.93 1.70 2.13
N GLY A 143 5.51 2.28 1.10
CA GLY A 143 5.33 1.85 -0.28
C GLY A 143 5.99 0.52 -0.63
N PRO A 144 5.79 0.01 -1.85
CA PRO A 144 6.44 -1.20 -2.34
C PRO A 144 7.97 -1.23 -2.12
N ALA A 145 8.47 -2.37 -1.66
CA ALA A 145 9.89 -2.74 -1.70
C ALA A 145 10.01 -4.28 -1.82
N PRO A 146 9.45 -4.88 -2.89
CA PRO A 146 9.50 -6.33 -3.08
C PRO A 146 10.95 -6.77 -3.28
N PRO A 147 11.31 -8.04 -3.01
CA PRO A 147 12.66 -8.48 -3.22
C PRO A 147 13.13 -8.29 -4.67
N TRP A 148 14.30 -7.72 -4.87
CA TRP A 148 14.82 -7.42 -6.21
C TRP A 148 15.16 -8.67 -7.02
N ASN A 149 15.32 -9.80 -6.34
CA ASN A 149 15.57 -11.10 -6.96
C ASN A 149 14.30 -11.96 -7.11
N ASP A 150 13.10 -11.45 -6.76
CA ASP A 150 11.86 -12.19 -7.00
C ASP A 150 11.54 -12.20 -8.50
N ALA A 151 11.22 -13.38 -9.04
CA ALA A 151 10.79 -13.54 -10.43
C ALA A 151 9.30 -13.21 -10.62
N ARG A 152 8.62 -12.79 -9.55
CA ARG A 152 7.22 -12.34 -9.57
C ARG A 152 7.14 -10.82 -9.39
N ALA A 153 6.33 -10.16 -10.20
CA ALA A 153 5.85 -8.81 -9.88
C ALA A 153 4.76 -8.92 -8.80
N HIS A 154 4.91 -8.16 -7.72
CA HIS A 154 3.99 -8.20 -6.59
C HIS A 154 2.74 -7.38 -6.88
N ARG A 155 1.58 -7.84 -6.42
CA ARG A 155 0.30 -7.12 -6.49
C ARG A 155 0.02 -6.41 -5.18
N TYR A 156 -0.21 -5.12 -5.26
CA TYR A 156 -0.56 -4.25 -4.13
C TYR A 156 -2.03 -3.87 -4.28
N ARG A 157 -2.85 -4.40 -3.38
CA ARG A 157 -4.30 -4.16 -3.36
C ARG A 157 -4.62 -3.09 -2.33
N PHE A 158 -5.18 -1.98 -2.80
CA PHE A 158 -5.76 -0.92 -1.98
C PHE A 158 -7.26 -1.18 -1.87
N THR A 159 -7.78 -1.28 -0.66
CA THR A 159 -9.21 -1.56 -0.41
C THR A 159 -9.79 -0.52 0.53
N VAL A 160 -10.84 0.16 0.10
CA VAL A 160 -11.65 1.05 0.93
C VAL A 160 -12.92 0.32 1.35
N TYR A 161 -13.22 0.35 2.65
CA TYR A 161 -14.42 -0.22 3.25
C TYR A 161 -15.34 0.91 3.70
N ALA A 162 -16.61 0.86 3.31
CA ALA A 162 -17.65 1.69 3.92
C ALA A 162 -18.21 1.00 5.16
N LEU A 163 -18.17 1.68 6.31
CA LEU A 163 -18.56 1.11 7.60
C LEU A 163 -19.81 1.80 8.15
N SER A 164 -20.69 1.01 8.77
CA SER A 164 -21.91 1.49 9.44
C SER A 164 -21.67 2.18 10.79
N VAL A 165 -20.44 2.14 11.31
CA VAL A 165 -20.04 2.79 12.56
C VAL A 165 -19.08 3.94 12.29
N PRO A 166 -19.12 5.02 13.09
CA PRO A 166 -18.24 6.17 12.90
C PRO A 166 -16.80 5.91 13.35
N THR A 167 -16.61 4.95 14.26
CA THR A 167 -15.29 4.58 14.80
C THR A 167 -15.21 3.09 15.07
N LEU A 168 -14.03 2.49 14.85
CA LEU A 168 -13.75 1.10 15.20
C LEU A 168 -13.18 0.99 16.62
N ALA A 169 -13.72 0.04 17.38
CA ALA A 169 -13.22 -0.34 18.70
C ALA A 169 -11.96 -1.20 18.54
N LEU A 170 -10.79 -0.57 18.70
CA LEU A 170 -9.49 -1.18 18.44
C LEU A 170 -8.54 -0.94 19.64
N PRO A 171 -7.53 -1.80 19.83
CA PRO A 171 -6.46 -1.54 20.78
C PRO A 171 -5.59 -0.35 20.36
N ASP A 172 -4.68 0.07 21.24
CA ASP A 172 -3.62 1.03 20.93
C ASP A 172 -2.27 0.46 21.42
N PRO A 173 -1.33 0.13 20.52
CA PRO A 173 -1.43 0.21 19.06
C PRO A 173 -2.34 -0.87 18.46
N PHE A 174 -2.77 -0.70 17.20
CA PHE A 174 -3.51 -1.68 16.41
C PHE A 174 -2.88 -1.93 15.04
N LYS A 175 -3.16 -3.10 14.44
CA LYS A 175 -2.70 -3.54 13.11
C LYS A 175 -3.87 -3.89 12.19
N ALA A 176 -3.57 -4.20 10.93
CA ALA A 176 -4.57 -4.58 9.93
C ALA A 176 -5.47 -5.75 10.36
N THR A 177 -4.92 -6.75 11.05
CA THR A 177 -5.71 -7.89 11.57
C THR A 177 -6.76 -7.45 12.59
N ASP A 178 -6.40 -6.52 13.50
CA ASP A 178 -7.36 -5.97 14.47
C ASP A 178 -8.47 -5.19 13.76
N VAL A 179 -8.13 -4.47 12.69
CA VAL A 179 -9.10 -3.73 11.85
C VAL A 179 -10.04 -4.69 11.14
N LEU A 180 -9.52 -5.73 10.49
CA LEU A 180 -10.32 -6.75 9.82
C LEU A 180 -11.31 -7.43 10.77
N ASP A 181 -10.87 -7.75 11.98
CA ASP A 181 -11.73 -8.34 13.01
C ASP A 181 -12.78 -7.33 13.51
N ALA A 182 -12.37 -6.10 13.82
CA ALA A 182 -13.29 -5.06 14.31
C ALA A 182 -14.31 -4.60 13.27
N MET A 183 -14.03 -4.75 11.97
CA MET A 183 -14.97 -4.42 10.89
C MET A 183 -16.07 -5.47 10.69
N GLN A 184 -15.92 -6.68 11.23
CA GLN A 184 -16.90 -7.75 11.04
C GLN A 184 -18.31 -7.31 11.49
N GLY A 185 -19.29 -7.48 10.60
CA GLY A 185 -20.67 -7.04 10.84
C GLY A 185 -20.92 -5.54 10.67
N HIS A 186 -19.87 -4.75 10.37
CA HIS A 186 -19.98 -3.30 10.14
C HIS A 186 -19.76 -2.88 8.68
N VAL A 187 -19.14 -3.71 7.84
CA VAL A 187 -18.94 -3.44 6.41
C VAL A 187 -20.27 -3.41 5.66
N LEU A 188 -20.56 -2.27 5.03
CA LEU A 188 -21.72 -2.08 4.16
C LEU A 188 -21.40 -2.38 2.69
N ASP A 189 -20.20 -2.00 2.25
CA ASP A 189 -19.67 -2.24 0.92
C ASP A 189 -18.15 -2.04 0.94
N GLU A 190 -17.46 -2.54 -0.08
CA GLU A 190 -16.01 -2.37 -0.28
C GLU A 190 -15.68 -2.16 -1.75
N ALA A 191 -14.57 -1.47 -2.02
CA ALA A 191 -14.02 -1.34 -3.37
C ALA A 191 -12.50 -1.46 -3.32
N SER A 192 -11.93 -2.11 -4.33
CA SER A 192 -10.49 -2.34 -4.42
C SER A 192 -9.90 -1.87 -5.75
N LEU A 193 -8.63 -1.48 -5.70
CA LEU A 193 -7.77 -1.17 -6.84
C LEU A 193 -6.45 -1.91 -6.63
N THR A 194 -6.04 -2.71 -7.60
CA THR A 194 -4.79 -3.48 -7.54
C THR A 194 -3.82 -2.99 -8.58
N ALA A 195 -2.59 -2.68 -8.18
CA ALA A 195 -1.50 -2.32 -9.08
C ALA A 195 -0.28 -3.20 -8.82
N ILE A 196 0.67 -3.23 -9.74
CA ILE A 196 1.83 -4.13 -9.67
C ILE A 196 3.13 -3.36 -9.46
N TYR A 197 4.08 -3.93 -8.73
CA TYR A 197 5.42 -3.38 -8.62
C TYR A 197 6.48 -4.48 -8.58
N THR A 198 7.66 -4.19 -9.10
CA THR A 198 8.80 -5.11 -9.06
C THR A 198 10.11 -4.34 -9.01
N LEU A 199 11.04 -4.85 -8.21
CA LEU A 199 12.44 -4.40 -8.24
C LEU A 199 13.33 -5.29 -9.10
N ASN A 200 12.78 -6.38 -9.65
CA ASN A 200 13.51 -7.21 -10.60
C ASN A 200 13.67 -6.45 -11.93
N ALA A 201 14.91 -6.05 -12.23
CA ALA A 201 15.22 -5.24 -13.40
C ALA A 201 14.79 -5.89 -14.73
N SER A 202 14.76 -7.22 -14.81
CA SER A 202 14.32 -7.94 -16.01
C SER A 202 12.81 -7.81 -16.23
N LEU A 203 12.02 -7.83 -15.15
CA LEU A 203 10.57 -7.66 -15.21
C LEU A 203 10.18 -6.20 -15.43
N ALA A 204 10.86 -5.27 -14.75
CA ALA A 204 10.63 -3.83 -14.89
C ALA A 204 10.82 -3.37 -16.36
N ALA A 205 11.83 -3.91 -17.06
CA ALA A 205 12.07 -3.60 -18.47
C ALA A 205 10.90 -4.02 -19.40
N LEU A 206 10.16 -5.08 -19.05
CA LEU A 206 9.01 -5.57 -19.82
C LEU A 206 7.75 -4.73 -19.59
N GLN A 207 7.60 -4.15 -18.39
CA GLN A 207 6.48 -3.29 -18.04
C GLN A 207 6.54 -1.93 -18.75
N VAL A 208 7.74 -1.40 -19.03
CA VAL A 208 7.92 -0.16 -19.81
C VAL A 208 7.59 -0.35 -21.31
N GLY A 209 7.63 -1.58 -21.82
CA GLY A 209 7.44 -1.90 -23.24
C GLY A 209 6.06 -2.43 -23.64
N SER A 210 5.15 -2.64 -22.68
CA SER A 210 3.83 -3.21 -22.95
C SER A 210 2.79 -2.10 -22.98
N PRO A 211 2.18 -1.76 -24.13
CA PRO A 211 1.03 -0.87 -24.13
C PRO A 211 -0.09 -1.56 -23.35
N SER A 212 -0.74 -0.81 -22.45
CA SER A 212 -1.91 -1.26 -21.71
C SER A 212 -2.91 -1.84 -22.70
N VAL A 213 -3.19 -3.14 -22.57
CA VAL A 213 -4.21 -3.80 -23.40
C VAL A 213 -5.55 -3.32 -22.90
N SER A 214 -6.17 -2.43 -23.67
CA SER A 214 -7.52 -1.89 -23.50
C SER A 214 -8.59 -2.97 -23.53
#